data_AF-A0ABD3JSE0-F1
#
_entry.id   AF-A0ABD3JSE0-F1
#
_cell.length_a   1.000
_cell.length_b   1.000
_cell.length_c   1.000
_cell.angle_alpha   90.00
_cell.angle_beta   90.00
_cell.angle_gamma   90.00
#
_symmetry.space_group_name_H-M   'P 1'
#
loop_
_entity.id
_entity.type
_entity.pdbx_description
1 polymer ?
#
loop_
_entity_poly.entity_id
_entity_poly.type
_entity_poly.pdbx_seq_one_letter_code
_entity_poly.pdbx_strand_id
1 'polypeptide(L)'
;MYSMVMFINSWATACRGNIDAIVCPSFELSSLFPVNGSVVLKWPQPRIGNEGFVMSRFRFSSNAISKLKALARDDAKDSVAYTSQPSRVQVVSVLISRGFFSIDRNTHRGHRTFVVCTPINLREKVSRANTREFLWQSLRLTVCAIRST
;
A
#
# COMPACT_ATOMS: atom_id res chain seq x y z
N MET A 1 7.98 3.15 2.33
CA MET A 1 8.13 3.25 3.79
C MET A 1 9.00 2.16 4.41
N TYR A 2 9.05 0.92 3.89
CA TYR A 2 9.85 -0.17 4.48
C TYR A 2 11.34 0.18 4.72
N SER A 3 12.04 0.75 3.72
CA SER A 3 13.47 1.10 3.85
C SER A 3 13.75 2.19 4.89
N MET A 4 12.86 3.19 5.01
CA MET A 4 12.99 4.22 6.04
C MET A 4 12.81 3.65 7.45
N VAL A 5 11.86 2.72 7.63
CA VAL A 5 11.68 2.05 8.92
C VAL A 5 12.90 1.20 9.27
N MET A 6 13.46 0.47 8.30
CA MET A 6 14.72 -0.26 8.48
C MET A 6 15.86 0.65 8.90
N PHE A 7 16.03 1.80 8.23
CA PHE A 7 17.05 2.79 8.58
C PHE A 7 16.85 3.32 10.01
N ILE A 8 15.63 3.73 10.37
CA ILE A 8 15.34 4.25 11.72
C ILE A 8 15.60 3.18 12.78
N ASN A 9 15.22 1.92 12.52
CA ASN A 9 15.49 0.82 13.44
C ASN A 9 16.99 0.54 13.57
N SER A 10 17.72 0.46 12.46
CA SER A 10 19.17 0.29 12.47
C SER A 10 19.88 1.43 13.20
N TRP A 11 19.42 2.67 13.00
CA TRP A 11 19.94 3.84 13.70
C TRP A 11 19.67 3.75 15.21
N ALA A 12 18.45 3.41 15.61
CA ALA A 12 18.12 3.21 17.02
C ALA A 12 18.94 2.07 17.66
N THR A 13 19.21 1.00 16.92
CA THR A 13 20.06 -0.11 17.36
C THR A 13 21.52 0.34 17.52
N ALA A 14 22.04 1.14 16.60
CA ALA A 14 23.38 1.74 16.69
C ALA A 14 23.51 2.61 17.96
N CYS A 15 22.50 3.44 18.24
CA CYS A 15 22.46 4.27 19.44
C CYS A 15 22.45 3.44 20.75
N ARG A 16 22.04 2.17 20.71
CA ARG A 16 22.08 1.24 21.85
C ARG A 16 23.40 0.47 21.96
N GLY A 17 24.37 0.75 21.10
CA GLY A 17 25.69 0.11 21.11
C GLY A 17 25.74 -1.28 20.48
N ASN A 18 24.68 -1.74 19.82
CA ASN A 18 24.62 -3.08 19.22
C ASN A 18 24.90 -3.01 17.70
N ILE A 19 26.12 -2.63 17.34
CA ILE A 19 26.52 -2.38 15.94
C ILE A 19 26.47 -3.66 15.11
N ASP A 20 26.80 -4.81 15.70
CA ASP A 20 26.83 -6.11 15.02
C ASP A 20 25.45 -6.62 14.59
N ALA A 21 24.38 -6.10 15.21
CA ALA A 21 23.00 -6.42 14.85
C ALA A 21 22.43 -5.54 13.72
N ILE A 22 23.21 -4.58 13.19
CA ILE A 22 22.76 -3.67 12.15
C ILE A 22 22.77 -4.39 10.79
N VAL A 23 21.62 -4.41 10.12
CA VAL A 23 21.52 -4.91 8.74
C VAL A 23 22.09 -3.88 7.77
N CYS A 24 23.14 -4.27 7.03
CA CYS A 24 23.74 -3.41 6.02
C CYS A 24 22.83 -3.24 4.79
N PRO A 25 22.65 -2.00 4.30
CA PRO A 25 21.91 -1.73 3.09
C PRO A 25 22.60 -2.28 1.84
N SER A 26 21.84 -2.90 0.92
CA SER A 26 22.30 -3.19 -0.45
C SER A 26 21.89 -2.06 -1.40
N PHE A 27 22.82 -1.66 -2.29
CA PHE A 27 22.64 -0.61 -3.30
C PHE A 27 22.63 -1.15 -4.75
N GLU A 28 22.53 -2.46 -4.92
CA GLU A 28 22.59 -3.17 -6.21
C GLU A 28 21.27 -3.10 -6.99
N LEU A 29 20.70 -1.91 -7.20
CA LEU A 29 19.40 -1.73 -7.88
C LEU A 29 19.41 -2.23 -9.33
N SER A 30 20.49 -1.98 -10.04
CA SER A 30 20.65 -2.30 -11.47
C SER A 30 20.63 -3.80 -11.75
N SER A 31 21.05 -4.63 -10.80
CA SER A 31 21.08 -6.10 -10.95
C SER A 31 19.72 -6.74 -10.69
N LEU A 32 18.82 -6.06 -9.97
CA LEU A 32 17.54 -6.59 -9.53
C LEU A 32 16.39 -6.23 -10.47
N PHE A 33 16.51 -5.09 -11.14
CA PHE A 33 15.51 -4.59 -12.07
C PHE A 33 16.19 -4.40 -13.43
N PRO A 34 16.22 -5.44 -14.29
CA PRO A 34 16.75 -5.31 -15.63
C PRO A 34 16.01 -4.20 -16.37
N VAL A 35 16.77 -3.25 -16.93
CA VAL A 35 16.24 -2.08 -17.63
C VAL A 35 15.71 -2.52 -19.00
N ASN A 36 14.49 -3.04 -19.03
CA ASN A 36 13.80 -3.38 -20.27
C ASN A 36 13.01 -2.18 -20.75
N GLY A 37 13.65 -1.27 -21.49
CA GLY A 37 13.00 -0.14 -22.17
C GLY A 37 12.33 0.86 -21.22
N SER A 38 12.95 2.02 -21.02
CA SER A 38 12.43 3.08 -20.16
C SER A 38 11.14 3.69 -20.74
N VAL A 39 9.97 3.14 -20.41
CA VAL A 39 8.72 3.91 -20.48
C VAL A 39 8.69 4.81 -19.25
N VAL A 40 9.12 6.06 -19.42
CA VAL A 40 8.94 7.09 -18.38
C VAL A 40 7.44 7.39 -18.29
N LEU A 41 6.75 6.69 -17.39
CA LEU A 41 5.42 7.08 -16.96
C LEU A 41 5.55 8.44 -16.27
N LYS A 42 5.17 9.52 -16.98
CA LYS A 42 4.99 10.84 -16.39
C LYS A 42 3.77 10.77 -15.48
N TRP A 43 3.99 10.45 -14.21
CA TRP A 43 2.96 10.55 -13.21
C TRP A 43 2.59 12.03 -13.03
N PRO A 44 1.29 12.37 -13.00
CA PRO A 44 0.89 13.73 -12.66
C PRO A 44 1.43 14.03 -11.26
N GLN A 45 2.18 15.12 -11.14
CA GLN A 45 2.62 15.59 -9.83
C GLN A 45 1.37 15.86 -8.99
N PRO A 46 1.33 15.40 -7.72
CA PRO A 46 0.24 15.76 -6.83
C PRO A 46 0.14 17.28 -6.79
N ARG A 47 -0.99 17.81 -7.27
CA ARG A 47 -1.29 19.24 -7.12
C ARG A 47 -1.69 19.44 -5.66
N ILE A 48 -0.70 19.60 -4.80
CA ILE A 48 -0.94 20.09 -3.45
C ILE A 48 -1.24 21.58 -3.62
N GLY A 49 -2.51 21.91 -3.77
CA GLY A 49 -2.94 23.31 -3.77
C GLY A 49 -2.68 23.94 -2.40
N ASN A 50 -2.77 25.27 -2.32
CA ASN A 50 -2.77 26.02 -1.04
C ASN A 50 -4.07 25.82 -0.24
N GLU A 51 -4.81 24.75 -0.51
CA GLU A 51 -6.03 24.41 0.19
C GLU A 51 -5.69 23.80 1.56
N GLY A 52 -6.38 24.28 2.60
CA GLY A 52 -6.18 23.80 3.96
C GLY A 52 -6.70 22.37 4.10
N PHE A 53 -5.79 21.40 4.22
CA PHE A 53 -6.15 20.02 4.52
C PHE A 53 -6.24 19.80 6.03
N VAL A 54 -7.33 19.16 6.47
CA VAL A 54 -7.45 18.66 7.85
C VAL A 54 -6.95 17.23 7.89
N MET A 55 -5.93 16.99 8.72
CA MET A 55 -5.44 15.63 8.97
C MET A 55 -6.13 15.05 10.22
N SER A 56 -6.87 13.96 10.02
CA SER A 56 -7.57 13.25 11.09
C SER A 56 -7.05 11.84 11.27
N ARG A 57 -6.93 11.40 12.53
CA ARG A 57 -6.51 10.03 12.87
C ARG A 57 -7.72 9.17 13.23
N PHE A 58 -7.98 8.13 12.43
CA PHE A 58 -8.99 7.13 12.71
C PHE A 58 -8.37 5.88 13.34
N ARG A 59 -8.95 5.40 14.45
CA ARG A 59 -8.47 4.20 15.15
C ARG A 59 -9.47 3.06 14.98
N PHE A 60 -9.04 1.97 14.36
CA PHE A 60 -9.83 0.75 14.20
C PHE A 60 -9.47 -0.24 15.31
N SER A 61 -10.46 -0.64 16.12
CA SER A 61 -10.26 -1.65 17.16
C SER A 61 -10.17 -3.06 16.57
N SER A 62 -9.57 -3.99 17.32
CA SER A 62 -9.50 -5.40 16.90
C SER A 62 -10.90 -5.97 16.62
N ASN A 63 -11.87 -5.68 17.49
CA ASN A 63 -13.26 -6.09 17.31
C ASN A 63 -13.88 -5.52 16.02
N ALA A 64 -13.65 -4.23 15.73
CA ALA A 64 -14.16 -3.61 14.51
C ALA A 64 -13.56 -4.26 13.25
N ILE A 65 -12.26 -4.56 13.27
CA ILE A 65 -11.58 -5.25 12.16
C ILE A 65 -12.13 -6.68 11.98
N SER A 66 -12.38 -7.40 13.06
CA SER A 66 -12.98 -8.74 13.00
C SER A 66 -14.38 -8.70 12.39
N LYS A 67 -15.22 -7.73 12.78
CA LYS A 67 -16.54 -7.52 12.16
C LYS A 67 -16.44 -7.20 10.67
N LEU A 68 -15.51 -6.32 10.28
CA LEU A 68 -15.26 -6.00 8.87
C LEU A 68 -14.85 -7.23 8.05
N LYS A 69 -14.00 -8.09 8.61
CA LYS A 69 -13.61 -9.35 7.96
C LYS A 69 -14.76 -10.34 7.84
N ALA A 70 -15.68 -10.37 8.79
CA ALA A 70 -16.88 -11.22 8.72
C ALA A 70 -17.82 -10.74 7.61
N LEU A 71 -18.13 -9.45 7.56
CA LEU A 71 -18.95 -8.85 6.50
C LEU A 71 -18.36 -9.13 5.11
N ALA A 72 -17.05 -8.92 4.94
CA ALA A 72 -16.38 -9.19 3.68
C ALA A 72 -16.40 -10.67 3.25
N ARG A 73 -16.58 -11.62 4.18
CA ARG A 73 -16.75 -13.04 3.86
C ARG A 73 -18.18 -13.36 3.47
N ASP A 74 -19.16 -12.77 4.15
CA ASP A 74 -20.56 -13.00 3.87
C ASP A 74 -20.95 -12.47 2.48
N ASP A 75 -20.45 -11.30 2.10
CA ASP A 75 -20.64 -10.73 0.75
C ASP A 75 -19.98 -11.57 -0.36
N ALA A 76 -18.99 -12.40 -0.03
CA ALA A 76 -18.23 -13.20 -1.00
C ALA A 76 -18.82 -14.59 -1.25
N LYS A 77 -19.85 -15.02 -0.48
CA LYS A 77 -20.48 -16.34 -0.58
C LYS A 77 -21.05 -16.65 -1.97
N ASP A 78 -21.42 -15.62 -2.73
CA ASP A 78 -21.97 -15.76 -4.10
C ASP A 78 -20.88 -15.74 -5.19
N SER A 79 -19.60 -15.59 -4.82
CA SER A 79 -18.48 -15.52 -5.76
C SER A 79 -17.55 -16.74 -5.62
N VAL A 80 -17.46 -17.55 -6.68
CA VAL A 80 -16.74 -18.84 -6.74
C VAL A 80 -15.20 -18.70 -6.57
N ALA A 81 -14.66 -17.49 -6.40
CA ALA A 81 -13.24 -17.19 -6.57
C ALA A 81 -12.43 -16.86 -5.29
N TYR A 82 -13.03 -16.75 -4.10
CA TYR A 82 -12.31 -16.24 -2.91
C TYR A 82 -12.31 -17.23 -1.73
N THR A 83 -11.39 -18.20 -1.76
CA THR A 83 -11.16 -19.13 -0.64
C THR A 83 -10.26 -18.56 0.47
N SER A 84 -9.64 -17.40 0.27
CA SER A 84 -8.68 -16.82 1.22
C SER A 84 -9.29 -15.70 2.08
N GLN A 85 -9.01 -15.73 3.38
CA GLN A 85 -9.49 -14.71 4.32
C GLN A 85 -8.90 -13.33 3.99
N PRO A 86 -9.73 -12.27 3.90
CA PRO A 86 -9.22 -10.93 3.61
C PRO A 86 -8.32 -10.43 4.75
N SER A 87 -7.20 -9.82 4.36
CA SER A 87 -6.24 -9.25 5.30
C SER A 87 -6.78 -7.98 5.96
N ARG A 88 -6.22 -7.62 7.12
CA ARG A 88 -6.57 -6.38 7.83
C ARG A 88 -6.37 -5.13 6.95
N VAL A 89 -5.30 -5.11 6.16
CA VAL A 89 -5.00 -3.98 5.27
C VAL A 89 -6.06 -3.91 4.17
N GLN A 90 -6.43 -5.03 3.58
CA GLN A 90 -7.45 -5.06 2.52
C GLN A 90 -8.80 -4.53 3.02
N VAL A 91 -9.32 -5.04 4.14
CA VAL A 91 -10.65 -4.62 4.63
C VAL A 91 -10.68 -3.14 5.03
N VAL A 92 -9.61 -2.60 5.61
CA VAL A 92 -9.52 -1.18 5.98
C VAL A 92 -9.36 -0.30 4.74
N SER A 93 -8.51 -0.69 3.78
CA SER A 93 -8.34 0.04 2.52
C SER A 93 -9.63 0.12 1.72
N VAL A 94 -10.39 -0.98 1.64
CA VAL A 94 -11.69 -1.02 0.97
C VAL A 94 -12.69 -0.10 1.68
N LEU A 95 -12.77 -0.16 3.01
CA LEU A 95 -13.67 0.71 3.78
C LEU A 95 -13.37 2.20 3.54
N ILE A 96 -12.10 2.59 3.62
CA ILE A 96 -11.66 3.98 3.38
C ILE A 96 -12.01 4.39 1.94
N SER A 97 -11.70 3.54 0.96
CA SER A 97 -11.99 3.80 -0.46
C SER A 97 -13.49 3.99 -0.70
N ARG A 98 -14.33 3.15 -0.08
CA ARG A 98 -15.80 3.25 -0.15
C ARG A 98 -16.30 4.54 0.50
N GLY A 99 -15.70 4.96 1.61
CA GLY A 99 -16.00 6.24 2.25
C GLY A 99 -15.73 7.42 1.33
N PHE A 100 -14.53 7.50 0.76
CA PHE A 100 -14.17 8.55 -0.20
C PHE A 100 -15.06 8.54 -1.44
N PHE A 101 -15.31 7.36 -2.00
CA PHE A 101 -16.22 7.21 -3.15
C PHE A 101 -17.63 7.71 -2.84
N SER A 102 -18.15 7.41 -1.65
CA SER A 102 -19.49 7.86 -1.24
C SER A 102 -19.56 9.38 -1.08
N ILE A 103 -18.51 9.99 -0.51
CA ILE A 103 -18.41 11.46 -0.37
C ILE A 103 -18.32 12.13 -1.74
N ASP A 104 -17.46 11.62 -2.63
CA ASP A 104 -17.28 12.16 -3.99
C ASP A 104 -18.59 12.12 -4.77
N ARG A 105 -19.29 10.97 -4.75
CA ARG A 105 -20.60 10.79 -5.39
C ARG A 105 -21.66 11.78 -4.89
N ASN A 106 -21.67 12.08 -3.59
CA ASN A 106 -22.64 13.00 -3.01
C ASN A 106 -22.29 14.47 -3.26
N THR A 107 -21.00 14.77 -3.43
CA THR A 107 -20.51 16.15 -3.62
C THR A 107 -20.57 16.57 -5.09
N HIS A 108 -20.37 15.64 -6.02
CA HIS A 108 -20.30 15.92 -7.45
C HIS A 108 -21.43 15.24 -8.23
N ARG A 109 -22.17 16.01 -9.03
CA ARG A 109 -23.28 15.52 -9.87
C ARG A 109 -22.81 14.90 -11.19
N GLY A 110 -21.91 13.91 -11.15
CA GLY A 110 -21.45 13.24 -12.37
C GLY A 110 -20.63 11.97 -12.12
N HIS A 111 -20.58 11.08 -13.11
CA HIS A 111 -19.76 9.87 -13.06
C HIS A 111 -18.28 10.22 -13.24
N ARG A 112 -17.50 10.13 -12.16
CA ARG A 112 -16.04 10.26 -12.18
C ARG A 112 -15.39 8.91 -11.96
N THR A 113 -14.27 8.68 -12.64
CA THR A 113 -13.44 7.50 -12.41
C THR A 113 -12.70 7.65 -11.10
N PHE A 114 -12.96 6.77 -10.14
CA PHE A 114 -12.23 6.70 -8.88
C PHE A 114 -11.12 5.66 -8.97
N VAL A 115 -9.89 6.08 -8.68
CA VAL A 115 -8.69 5.23 -8.72
C VAL A 115 -8.13 5.09 -7.32
N VAL A 116 -8.08 3.85 -6.82
CA VAL A 116 -7.38 3.52 -5.57
C VAL A 116 -5.99 3.00 -5.92
N CYS A 117 -4.97 3.70 -5.43
CA CYS A 117 -3.57 3.33 -5.57
C CYS A 117 -3.06 2.76 -4.25
N THR A 118 -2.81 1.45 -4.19
CA THR A 118 -2.22 0.82 -2.99
C THR A 118 -0.75 0.49 -3.25
N PRO A 119 0.19 1.01 -2.43
CA PRO A 119 1.59 0.63 -2.52
C PRO A 119 1.80 -0.80 -1.99
N ILE A 120 2.41 -1.67 -2.79
CA ILE A 120 2.82 -3.01 -2.33
C ILE A 120 4.34 -3.13 -2.22
N ASN A 121 4.82 -3.85 -1.21
CA ASN A 121 6.23 -4.20 -1.09
C ASN A 121 6.54 -5.40 -1.98
N LEU A 122 7.41 -5.25 -2.98
CA LEU A 122 7.78 -6.36 -3.86
C LEU A 122 8.96 -7.20 -3.35
N ARG A 123 9.62 -6.84 -2.24
CA ARG A 123 10.79 -7.58 -1.73
C ARG A 123 10.52 -9.08 -1.56
N GLU A 124 9.36 -9.42 -1.01
CA GLU A 124 8.93 -10.82 -0.81
C GLU A 124 8.69 -11.59 -2.13
N LYS A 125 8.41 -10.87 -3.22
CA LYS A 125 8.21 -11.47 -4.55
C LYS A 125 9.53 -11.63 -5.29
N VAL A 126 10.46 -10.69 -5.12
CA VAL A 126 11.80 -10.75 -5.73
C VAL A 126 12.68 -11.79 -5.02
N SER A 127 12.52 -12.00 -3.70
CA SER A 127 13.32 -12.96 -2.93
C SER A 127 13.11 -14.43 -3.31
N ARG A 128 12.07 -14.79 -4.09
CA ARG A 128 11.93 -16.13 -4.69
C ARG A 128 12.86 -16.35 -5.89
N ALA A 129 13.54 -15.30 -6.38
CA ALA A 129 14.46 -15.32 -7.51
C ALA A 129 15.93 -15.04 -7.09
N ASN A 130 16.34 -15.60 -5.95
CA ASN A 130 17.68 -15.52 -5.35
C ASN A 130 18.05 -14.17 -4.68
N THR A 131 18.48 -14.32 -3.42
CA THR A 131 19.31 -13.40 -2.61
C THR A 131 18.63 -12.22 -1.90
N ARG A 132 19.25 -11.88 -0.76
CA ARG A 132 18.78 -11.16 0.43
C ARG A 132 18.61 -9.64 0.24
N GLU A 133 17.62 -9.13 0.98
CA GLU A 133 17.47 -7.78 1.54
C GLU A 133 17.76 -6.54 0.64
N PHE A 134 16.78 -6.15 -0.19
CA PHE A 134 16.89 -5.03 -1.14
C PHE A 134 16.26 -3.71 -0.69
N LEU A 135 17.05 -2.72 -0.30
CA LEU A 135 16.52 -1.38 0.01
C LEU A 135 16.14 -0.63 -1.27
N TRP A 136 15.05 0.13 -1.15
CA TRP A 136 14.44 1.05 -2.11
C TRP A 136 13.25 0.53 -2.91
N GLN A 137 12.46 1.50 -3.41
CA GLN A 137 11.02 1.43 -3.69
C GLN A 137 10.66 0.46 -4.81
N SER A 138 10.61 -0.82 -4.51
CA SER A 138 9.83 -1.76 -5.32
C SER A 138 8.35 -1.59 -4.93
N LEU A 139 7.78 -0.46 -5.32
CA LEU A 139 6.35 -0.15 -5.20
C LEU A 139 5.71 -0.50 -6.54
N ARG A 140 4.89 -1.55 -6.59
CA ARG A 140 3.87 -1.62 -7.63
C ARG A 140 2.64 -0.93 -7.08
N LEU A 141 2.02 -0.07 -7.86
CA LEU A 141 0.68 0.41 -7.56
C LEU A 141 -0.29 -0.60 -8.16
N THR A 142 -1.09 -1.24 -7.31
CA THR A 142 -2.32 -1.85 -7.81
C THR A 142 -3.33 -0.71 -7.95
N VAL A 143 -3.72 -0.44 -9.19
CA VAL A 143 -4.80 0.49 -9.54
C VAL A 143 -6.07 -0.34 -9.63
N CYS A 144 -6.99 -0.16 -8.68
CA CYS A 144 -8.35 -0.63 -8.83
C CYS A 144 -9.19 0.54 -9.33
N ALA A 145 -9.70 0.44 -10.56
CA ALA A 145 -10.73 1.33 -11.05
C ALA A 145 -12.08 0.83 -10.55
N ILE A 146 -12.75 1.62 -9.72
CA ILE A 146 -14.13 1.34 -9.33
C ILE A 146 -15.01 2.09 -10.32
N ARG A 147 -15.64 1.38 -11.26
CA ARG A 147 -16.56 1.94 -12.23
C ARG A 147 -18.00 1.77 -11.73
N SER A 148 -18.79 2.83 -11.75
CA SER A 148 -20.24 2.73 -11.52
C SER A 148 -20.85 1.92 -12.65
N THR A 149 -21.52 0.82 -12.31
CA THR A 149 -22.67 0.34 -13.07
C THR A 149 -23.87 1.23 -12.79
#